data_AF-A0AAN8P1R6-F1
#
_entry.id   AF-A0AAN8P1R6-F1
#
_cell.length_a   1.000
_cell.length_b   1.000
_cell.length_c   1.000
_cell.angle_alpha   90.00
_cell.angle_beta   90.00
_cell.angle_gamma   90.00
#
_symmetry.space_group_name_H-M   'P 1'
#
loop_
_entity.id
_entity.type
_entity.pdbx_description
1 polymer ?
#
loop_
_entity_poly.entity_id
_entity_poly.type
_entity_poly.pdbx_seq_one_letter_code
_entity_poly.pdbx_strand_id
1 'polypeptide(L)'
;MWSSGAALSLSFVPPERISVIDEKGHHIPNYMMGPYNEGSTIEITCVATGGRPTPRVSWWMENALIDDQYEQVSPRTVKNVLRLENLGRHYLNVVFTCQATNNNLIAPISSAITVDINREYILVVVMFLLCATLPWEI
;
A
#
# COMPACT_ATOMS: atom_id res chain seq x y z
N MET A 1 42.54 -22.75 30.24
CA MET A 1 41.77 -22.87 28.98
C MET A 1 40.56 -21.98 29.09
N TRP A 2 40.63 -20.76 28.54
CA TRP A 2 39.46 -19.91 28.37
C TRP A 2 38.76 -20.44 27.12
N SER A 3 37.62 -21.08 27.28
CA SER A 3 36.78 -21.46 26.16
C SER A 3 36.27 -20.17 25.52
N SER A 4 36.87 -19.79 24.40
CA SER A 4 36.37 -18.74 23.52
C SER A 4 34.92 -19.08 23.19
N GLY A 5 33.97 -18.42 23.84
CA GLY A 5 32.57 -18.45 23.43
C GLY A 5 32.53 -17.92 22.00
N ALA A 6 32.15 -18.78 21.06
CA ALA A 6 31.91 -18.36 19.70
C ALA A 6 30.85 -17.26 19.72
N ALA A 7 31.25 -16.02 19.45
CA ALA A 7 30.31 -14.95 19.20
C ALA A 7 29.52 -15.35 17.95
N LEU A 8 28.27 -15.77 18.13
CA LEU A 8 27.33 -15.93 17.03
C LEU A 8 27.17 -14.56 16.38
N SER A 9 27.87 -14.32 15.27
CA SER A 9 27.66 -13.14 14.45
C SER A 9 26.24 -13.21 13.91
N LEU A 10 25.32 -12.48 14.53
CA LEU A 10 23.93 -12.43 14.10
C LEU A 10 23.88 -11.57 12.83
N SER A 11 23.97 -12.23 11.67
CA SER A 11 23.92 -11.56 10.37
C SER A 11 22.48 -11.14 10.04
N PHE A 12 22.09 -9.97 10.55
CA PHE A 12 20.86 -9.32 10.13
C PHE A 12 21.04 -8.72 8.74
N VAL A 13 20.19 -9.15 7.80
CA VAL A 13 20.19 -8.62 6.43
C VAL A 13 18.81 -8.02 6.18
N PRO A 14 18.70 -6.73 5.78
CA PRO A 14 17.41 -6.14 5.47
C PRO A 14 16.75 -6.85 4.28
N PRO A 15 15.42 -6.71 4.10
CA PRO A 15 14.75 -7.21 2.91
C PRO A 15 15.34 -6.58 1.65
N GLU A 16 15.41 -7.34 0.56
CA GLU A 16 16.11 -6.93 -0.67
C GLU A 16 15.20 -6.16 -1.62
N ARG A 17 13.91 -6.51 -1.67
CA ARG A 17 12.93 -5.89 -2.56
C ARG A 17 11.56 -5.86 -1.91
N ILE A 18 10.82 -4.80 -2.20
CA ILE A 18 9.39 -4.65 -1.93
C ILE A 18 8.69 -4.25 -3.23
N SER A 19 7.55 -4.86 -3.52
CA SER A 19 6.74 -4.54 -4.69
C SER A 19 5.26 -4.56 -4.32
N VAL A 20 4.54 -3.52 -4.76
CA VAL A 20 3.08 -3.46 -4.64
C VAL A 20 2.49 -3.77 -6.02
N ILE A 21 1.52 -4.69 -6.04
CA ILE A 21 0.85 -5.17 -7.23
C ILE A 21 -0.68 -5.12 -7.04
N ASP A 22 -1.39 -5.00 -8.15
CA ASP A 22 -2.85 -5.05 -8.19
C ASP A 22 -3.39 -6.49 -8.00
N GLU A 23 -4.71 -6.63 -7.97
CA GLU A 23 -5.43 -7.92 -7.90
C GLU A 23 -5.05 -8.92 -9.02
N LYS A 24 -4.54 -8.43 -10.15
CA LYS A 24 -4.12 -9.23 -11.32
C LYS A 24 -2.63 -9.60 -11.25
N GLY A 25 -1.92 -9.11 -10.24
CA GLY A 25 -0.48 -9.30 -10.06
C GLY A 25 0.39 -8.37 -10.91
N HIS A 26 -0.18 -7.32 -11.49
CA HIS A 26 0.58 -6.34 -12.26
C HIS A 26 1.14 -5.24 -11.36
N HIS A 27 2.29 -4.69 -11.76
CA HIS A 27 2.84 -3.51 -11.12
C HIS A 27 1.92 -2.30 -11.30
N ILE A 28 1.73 -1.54 -10.22
CA ILE A 28 0.90 -0.34 -10.24
C ILE A 28 1.64 0.78 -10.96
N PRO A 29 1.09 1.32 -12.07
CA PRO A 29 1.74 2.37 -12.84
C PRO A 29 1.79 3.67 -12.02
N ASN A 30 2.94 4.34 -12.04
CA ASN A 30 3.15 5.63 -11.37
C ASN A 30 2.76 5.67 -9.88
N TYR A 31 2.69 4.51 -9.22
CA TYR A 31 2.25 4.39 -7.82
C TYR A 31 0.83 4.92 -7.56
N MET A 32 -0.03 4.94 -8.58
CA MET A 32 -1.40 5.45 -8.49
C MET A 32 -2.40 4.35 -8.85
N MET A 33 -3.36 4.09 -7.95
CA MET A 33 -4.44 3.13 -8.17
C MET A 33 -5.75 3.86 -8.38
N GLY A 34 -6.43 3.57 -9.49
CA GLY A 34 -7.71 4.17 -9.85
C GLY A 34 -7.68 4.89 -11.20
N PRO A 35 -8.66 5.76 -11.46
CA PRO A 35 -9.68 6.21 -10.52
C PRO A 35 -10.77 5.14 -10.23
N TYR A 36 -11.20 5.04 -8.97
CA TYR A 36 -12.29 4.13 -8.55
C TYR A 36 -13.59 4.88 -8.23
N ASN A 37 -14.73 4.22 -8.39
CA ASN A 37 -16.02 4.78 -7.97
C ASN A 37 -16.26 4.56 -6.47
N GLU A 38 -17.06 5.41 -5.84
CA GLU A 38 -17.54 5.16 -4.48
C GLU A 38 -18.28 3.81 -4.39
N GLY A 39 -18.11 3.08 -3.28
CA GLY A 39 -18.65 1.74 -3.09
C GLY A 39 -17.83 0.61 -3.74
N SER A 40 -16.79 0.96 -4.52
CA SER A 40 -15.91 -0.05 -5.13
C SER A 40 -15.15 -0.85 -4.07
N THR A 41 -14.74 -2.06 -4.44
CA THR A 41 -13.86 -2.91 -3.63
C THR A 41 -12.59 -3.19 -4.41
N ILE A 42 -11.44 -3.02 -3.76
CA ILE A 42 -10.13 -3.24 -4.38
C ILE A 42 -9.23 -4.10 -3.50
N GLU A 43 -8.33 -4.84 -4.14
CA GLU A 43 -7.29 -5.61 -3.47
C GLU A 43 -5.90 -5.14 -3.91
N ILE A 44 -5.03 -4.97 -2.92
CA ILE A 44 -3.67 -4.47 -3.09
C ILE A 44 -2.74 -5.45 -2.42
N THR A 45 -1.83 -6.03 -3.18
CA THR A 45 -0.88 -6.99 -2.64
C THR A 45 0.50 -6.37 -2.52
N CYS A 46 1.08 -6.44 -1.34
CA CYS A 46 2.48 -6.13 -1.14
C CYS A 46 3.28 -7.42 -1.02
N VAL A 47 4.40 -7.51 -1.73
CA VAL A 47 5.31 -8.64 -1.70
C VAL A 47 6.69 -8.14 -1.28
N ALA A 48 7.28 -8.79 -0.27
CA ALA A 48 8.65 -8.54 0.13
C ALA A 48 9.50 -9.80 -0.05
N THR A 49 10.72 -9.64 -0.56
CA THR A 49 11.65 -10.73 -0.78
C THR A 49 13.01 -10.50 -0.11
N GLY A 50 13.66 -11.60 0.28
CA GLY A 50 14.94 -11.58 0.96
C GLY A 50 14.85 -11.27 2.45
N GLY A 51 15.95 -10.77 2.99
CA GLY A 51 16.10 -10.53 4.41
C GLY A 51 16.47 -11.77 5.22
N ARG A 52 17.18 -11.54 6.32
CA ARG A 52 17.52 -12.54 7.34
C ARG A 52 17.38 -11.93 8.73
N PRO A 53 16.52 -12.46 9.62
CA PRO A 53 15.45 -13.45 9.36
C PRO A 53 14.45 -13.00 8.29
N THR A 54 13.55 -13.89 7.86
CA THR A 54 12.45 -13.55 6.94
C THR A 54 11.62 -12.40 7.51
N PRO A 55 11.31 -11.35 6.72
CA PRO A 55 10.59 -10.18 7.24
C PRO A 55 9.10 -10.45 7.49
N ARG A 56 8.49 -9.58 8.30
CA ARG A 56 7.05 -9.34 8.32
C ARG A 56 6.69 -8.20 7.37
N VAL A 57 5.47 -8.23 6.82
CA VAL A 57 4.94 -7.20 5.93
C VAL A 57 3.65 -6.64 6.51
N SER A 58 3.54 -5.32 6.52
CA SER A 58 2.42 -4.58 7.10
C SER A 58 1.98 -3.45 6.19
N TRP A 59 0.69 -3.11 6.24
CA TRP A 59 0.09 -1.95 5.60
C TRP A 59 -0.19 -0.85 6.60
N TRP A 60 0.10 0.36 6.15
CA TRP A 60 -0.07 1.59 6.89
C TRP A 60 -0.89 2.56 6.04
N MET A 61 -1.88 3.19 6.64
CA MET A 61 -2.61 4.30 6.04
C MET A 61 -2.10 5.58 6.69
N GLU A 62 -1.45 6.43 5.91
CA GLU A 62 -0.66 7.55 6.43
C GLU A 62 0.39 7.02 7.45
N ASN A 63 0.12 7.18 8.75
CA ASN A 63 1.01 6.74 9.84
C ASN A 63 0.34 5.72 10.77
N ALA A 64 -0.86 5.24 10.44
CA ALA A 64 -1.60 4.27 11.24
C ALA A 64 -1.44 2.87 10.65
N LEU A 65 -1.05 1.91 11.50
CA LEU A 65 -1.04 0.49 11.13
C LEU A 65 -2.49 0.04 10.92
N ILE A 66 -2.78 -0.52 9.74
CA ILE A 66 -4.13 -0.99 9.38
C ILE A 66 -4.18 -2.50 9.18
N ASP A 67 -3.07 -3.13 8.80
CA ASP A 67 -2.99 -4.57 8.63
C ASP A 67 -1.54 -5.05 8.81
N ASP A 68 -1.33 -6.04 9.67
CA ASP A 68 -0.05 -6.71 9.90
C ASP A 68 -0.13 -8.23 9.66
N GLN A 69 -1.23 -8.72 9.09
CA GLN A 69 -1.43 -10.13 8.77
C GLN A 69 -0.80 -10.46 7.42
N TYR A 70 0.24 -11.30 7.42
CA TYR A 70 0.98 -11.66 6.21
C TYR A 70 1.09 -13.17 6.04
N GLU A 71 1.23 -13.60 4.78
CA GLU A 71 1.44 -14.98 4.38
C GLU A 71 2.89 -15.18 3.93
N GLN A 72 3.52 -16.28 4.38
CA GLN A 72 4.79 -16.72 3.82
C GLN A 72 4.56 -17.56 2.56
N VAL A 73 4.84 -16.96 1.41
CA VAL A 73 4.70 -17.61 0.09
C VAL A 73 5.86 -18.57 -0.17
N SER A 74 7.07 -18.21 0.28
CA SER A 74 8.27 -19.02 0.16
C SER A 74 9.22 -18.74 1.33
N PRO A 75 10.29 -19.53 1.54
CA PRO A 75 11.26 -19.28 2.62
C PRO A 75 11.81 -17.84 2.65
N ARG A 76 11.89 -17.20 1.48
CA ARG A 76 12.42 -15.85 1.30
C ARG A 76 11.39 -14.85 0.77
N THR A 77 10.11 -15.20 0.74
CA THR A 77 9.06 -14.35 0.19
C THR A 77 7.86 -14.34 1.11
N VAL A 78 7.40 -13.15 1.45
CA VAL A 78 6.17 -12.92 2.21
C VAL A 78 5.29 -11.94 1.45
N LYS A 79 3.97 -12.05 1.63
CA LYS A 79 3.01 -11.11 1.06
C LYS A 79 1.97 -10.70 2.09
N ASN A 80 1.44 -9.49 1.96
CA ASN A 80 0.28 -9.01 2.70
C ASN A 80 -0.74 -8.45 1.68
N VAL A 81 -1.97 -8.96 1.73
CA VAL A 81 -3.05 -8.58 0.82
C VAL A 81 -4.03 -7.69 1.57
N LEU A 82 -4.04 -6.41 1.23
CA LEU A 82 -4.98 -5.44 1.78
C LEU A 82 -6.23 -5.38 0.90
N ARG A 83 -7.38 -5.69 1.49
CA ARG A 83 -8.68 -5.56 0.84
C ARG A 83 -9.42 -4.34 1.39
N LEU A 84 -9.73 -3.39 0.51
CA LEU A 84 -10.48 -2.19 0.85
C LEU A 84 -11.88 -2.31 0.25
N GLU A 85 -12.88 -2.44 1.12
CA GLU A 85 -14.27 -2.54 0.73
C GLU A 85 -15.00 -1.21 0.89
N ASN A 86 -16.04 -1.00 0.10
CA ASN A 86 -16.90 0.19 0.17
C ASN A 86 -16.09 1.50 0.16
N LEU A 87 -15.22 1.66 -0.84
CA LEU A 87 -14.37 2.85 -0.97
C LEU A 87 -15.22 4.12 -0.93
N GLY A 88 -14.98 4.98 0.06
CA GLY A 88 -15.61 6.31 0.14
C GLY A 88 -14.65 7.42 -0.25
N ARG A 89 -15.17 8.65 -0.32
CA ARG A 89 -14.37 9.86 -0.64
C ARG A 89 -13.19 10.12 0.30
N HIS A 90 -13.23 9.58 1.51
CA HIS A 90 -12.13 9.72 2.47
C HIS A 90 -10.85 9.00 2.03
N TYR A 91 -10.92 8.08 1.07
CA TYR A 91 -9.74 7.44 0.46
C TYR A 91 -9.10 8.25 -0.68
N LEU A 92 -9.72 9.36 -1.10
CA LEU A 92 -9.18 10.19 -2.18
C LEU A 92 -7.81 10.77 -1.78
N ASN A 93 -6.78 10.49 -2.58
CA ASN A 93 -5.39 10.89 -2.35
C ASN A 93 -4.78 10.32 -1.06
N VAL A 94 -5.38 9.30 -0.46
CA VAL A 94 -4.81 8.62 0.69
C VAL A 94 -3.61 7.79 0.25
N VAL A 95 -2.54 7.88 1.05
CA VAL A 95 -1.32 7.12 0.81
C VAL A 95 -1.33 5.85 1.66
N PHE A 96 -1.29 4.71 0.97
CA PHE A 96 -1.08 3.41 1.59
C PHE A 96 0.39 3.03 1.46
N THR A 97 1.05 2.85 2.61
CA THR A 97 2.44 2.45 2.70
C THR A 97 2.52 1.00 3.11
N CYS A 98 3.10 0.17 2.25
CA CYS A 98 3.55 -1.15 2.64
C CYS A 98 4.95 -1.06 3.24
N GLN A 99 5.16 -1.75 4.37
CA GLN A 99 6.42 -1.77 5.09
C GLN A 99 6.86 -3.20 5.37
N ALA A 100 8.12 -3.52 5.05
CA ALA A 100 8.76 -4.80 5.33
C ALA A 100 9.89 -4.63 6.37
N THR A 101 9.83 -5.40 7.46
CA THR A 101 10.81 -5.35 8.55
C THR A 101 11.18 -6.75 9.01
N ASN A 102 12.47 -7.00 9.22
CA ASN A 102 13.00 -8.27 9.72
C ASN A 102 13.54 -8.17 11.17
N ASN A 103 13.70 -6.96 11.69
CA ASN A 103 14.12 -6.68 13.06
C ASN A 103 13.83 -5.21 13.42
N ASN A 104 13.96 -4.85 14.69
CA ASN A 104 13.72 -3.49 15.19
C ASN A 104 15.00 -2.60 15.23
N LEU A 105 16.12 -3.08 14.67
CA LEU A 105 17.42 -2.37 14.69
C LEU A 105 17.72 -1.68 13.36
N ILE A 106 17.19 -2.20 12.26
CA ILE A 106 17.40 -1.70 10.91
C ILE A 106 16.10 -1.06 10.41
N ALA A 107 16.22 0.08 9.74
CA ALA A 107 15.09 0.75 9.13
C ALA A 107 14.37 -0.20 8.14
N PRO A 108 13.04 -0.21 8.17
CA PRO A 108 12.26 -1.02 7.24
C PRO A 108 12.43 -0.51 5.80
N ILE A 109 12.23 -1.38 4.81
CA ILE A 109 11.99 -0.93 3.44
C ILE A 109 10.50 -0.73 3.22
N SER A 110 10.13 0.28 2.44
CA SER A 110 8.74 0.64 2.20
C SER A 110 8.46 0.93 0.74
N SER A 111 7.21 0.73 0.33
CA SER A 111 6.67 1.18 -0.95
C SER A 111 5.28 1.73 -0.72
N ALA A 112 4.96 2.83 -1.37
CA ALA A 112 3.71 3.54 -1.17
C ALA A 112 2.93 3.65 -2.47
N ILE A 113 1.61 3.62 -2.37
CA ILE A 113 0.68 3.87 -3.46
C ILE A 113 -0.35 4.89 -3.02
N THR A 114 -0.87 5.65 -3.97
CA THR A 114 -1.95 6.61 -3.76
C THR A 114 -3.23 6.09 -4.41
N VAL A 115 -4.33 6.16 -3.69
CA VAL A 115 -5.65 5.80 -4.24
C VAL A 115 -6.35 7.05 -4.79
N ASP A 116 -6.82 6.95 -6.03
CA ASP A 116 -7.63 7.96 -6.67
C ASP A 116 -9.10 7.51 -6.74
N ILE A 117 -10.01 8.41 -6.35
CA ILE A 117 -11.46 8.16 -6.29
C ILE A 117 -12.15 9.18 -7.19
N ASN A 118 -13.02 8.70 -8.08
CA ASN A 118 -13.84 9.53 -8.94
C ASN A 118 -14.63 10.55 -8.13
N ARG A 119 -14.39 11.83 -8.42
CA ARG A 119 -15.08 12.94 -7.77
C ARG A 119 -16.32 13.29 -8.58
N GLU A 120 -17.48 12.80 -8.15
CA GLU A 120 -18.76 13.09 -8.82
C GLU A 120 -19.10 14.61 -8.86
N TYR A 121 -18.42 15.42 -8.05
CA TYR A 121 -18.74 16.83 -7.84
C TYR A 121 -18.25 17.83 -8.91
N ILE A 122 -17.39 17.47 -9.86
CA ILE A 122 -16.92 18.46 -10.85
C ILE A 122 -17.97 18.67 -11.94
N LEU A 123 -18.60 17.60 -12.45
CA LEU A 123 -19.62 17.73 -13.49
C LEU A 123 -20.90 18.37 -12.95
N VAL A 124 -21.31 18.04 -11.72
CA VAL A 124 -22.53 18.59 -11.13
C VAL A 124 -22.40 20.10 -10.91
N VAL A 125 -21.32 20.57 -10.28
CA VAL A 125 -21.12 22.01 -10.04
C VAL A 125 -20.93 22.79 -11.34
N VAL A 126 -20.17 22.27 -12.30
CA VAL A 126 -19.99 22.93 -13.59
C VAL A 126 -21.30 22.95 -14.38
N MET A 127 -22.10 21.88 -14.37
CA MET A 127 -23.41 21.85 -15.02
C MET A 127 -24.40 22.82 -14.35
N PHE A 128 -24.41 22.91 -13.00
CA PHE A 128 -25.22 23.90 -12.29
C PHE A 128 -24.78 25.34 -12.59
N LEU A 129 -23.48 25.62 -12.66
CA LEU A 129 -22.96 26.94 -13.01
C LEU A 129 -23.27 27.31 -14.46
N LEU A 130 -23.07 26.38 -15.41
CA LEU A 130 -23.43 26.58 -16.82
C LEU A 130 -24.94 26.81 -16.99
N CYS A 131 -25.78 26.08 -16.25
CA CYS A 131 -27.23 26.25 -16.28
C CYS A 131 -27.69 27.57 -15.62
N ALA A 132 -27.02 28.03 -14.56
CA ALA A 132 -27.31 29.31 -13.91
C ALA A 132 -26.83 30.53 -14.71
N THR A 133 -25.86 30.35 -15.61
CA THR A 133 -25.36 31.42 -16.50
C THR A 133 -26.06 31.51 -17.84
N LEU A 134 -26.89 30.53 -18.22
CA LEU A 134 -27.73 30.63 -19.41
C LEU A 134 -28.98 31.44 -19.05
N PRO A 135 -29.13 32.67 -19.55
CA PRO A 135 -30.41 33.35 -19.50
C PRO A 135 -31.37 32.49 -20.32
N TRP A 136 -32.48 32.12 -19.69
CA TRP A 136 -33.66 31.61 -20.35
C TRP A 136 -34.09 32.66 -21.39
N GLU A 137 -33.65 32.52 -22.63
CA GLU A 137 -34.27 33.24 -23.74
C GLU A 137 -35.69 32.68 -23.91
N ILE A 138 -36.63 33.55 -23.55
CA ILE A 138 -38.05 33.55 -23.92
C ILE A 138 -38.18 33.41 -25.44
#